data_AF-A0A0N7LNG9-F1
#
_entry.id   AF-A0A0N7LNG9-F1
#
_cell.length_a   1.000
_cell.length_b   1.000
_cell.length_c   1.000
_cell.angle_alpha   90.00
_cell.angle_beta   90.00
_cell.angle_gamma   90.00
#
_symmetry.space_group_name_H-M   'P 1'
#
loop_
_entity.id
_entity.type
_entity.pdbx_description
1 polymer ?
#
loop_
_entity_poly.entity_id
_entity_poly.type
_entity_poly.pdbx_seq_one_letter_code
_entity_poly.pdbx_strand_id
1 'polypeptide(L)'
;MTRLFSILVLVVAPMQALANWQFNGGTNPIAFIQTNNMTLELQCDRIRFAPAGYEDSQDIANKQGLSIRFMKNGTTEVGAFQAGGQNSSIRIVDNYPVEIAFFDPADYRFVLEQIAANATLDLSMIDQDITYGIFDLKGSAAAVRSLTSACQSTASFSPEAPEGVVYCGGGAVKRQIEYVIDETSNSDWNASVTVNGQSVKAMTAYSYFGNAEPPQGFVVALLGEDRSEFLVFEDQGQRWMEYGDYRYDQCN
;
A
#
# COMPACT_ATOMS: atom_id res chain seq x y z
N MET A 1 -51.23 -9.91 -54.34
CA MET A 1 -49.82 -9.59 -53.99
C MET A 1 -49.77 -9.35 -52.48
N THR A 2 -49.37 -10.35 -51.70
CA THR A 2 -49.31 -10.26 -50.23
C THR A 2 -47.84 -10.34 -49.85
N ARG A 3 -47.26 -9.24 -49.36
CA ARG A 3 -45.85 -9.20 -48.92
C ARG A 3 -45.80 -9.53 -47.43
N LEU A 4 -45.19 -10.67 -47.09
CA LEU A 4 -44.78 -10.99 -45.73
C LEU A 4 -43.58 -10.09 -45.35
N PHE A 5 -43.72 -9.35 -44.25
CA PHE A 5 -42.59 -8.72 -43.56
C PHE A 5 -42.00 -9.76 -42.59
N SER A 6 -40.77 -10.21 -42.86
CA SER A 6 -39.96 -10.93 -41.86
C SER A 6 -39.35 -9.90 -40.91
N ILE A 7 -39.72 -9.97 -39.64
CA ILE A 7 -39.07 -9.21 -38.56
C ILE A 7 -37.92 -10.08 -38.05
N LEU A 8 -36.69 -9.64 -38.33
CA LEU A 8 -35.47 -10.22 -37.78
C LEU A 8 -35.29 -9.67 -36.35
N VAL A 9 -35.51 -10.52 -35.35
CA VAL A 9 -35.23 -10.18 -33.94
C VAL A 9 -33.74 -10.42 -33.70
N LEU A 10 -32.94 -9.35 -33.61
CA LEU A 10 -31.57 -9.41 -33.12
C LEU A 10 -31.60 -9.54 -31.59
N VAL A 11 -31.23 -10.72 -31.09
CA VAL A 11 -30.97 -10.94 -29.67
C VAL A 11 -29.57 -10.38 -29.37
N VAL A 12 -29.51 -9.20 -28.75
CA VAL A 12 -28.27 -8.65 -28.20
C VAL A 12 -28.01 -9.36 -26.87
N ALA A 13 -27.12 -10.35 -26.86
CA ALA A 13 -26.64 -10.93 -25.61
C ALA A 13 -25.82 -9.86 -24.87
N PRO A 14 -26.09 -9.58 -23.58
CA PRO A 14 -25.26 -8.68 -22.81
C PRO A 14 -23.88 -9.33 -22.65
N MET A 15 -22.84 -8.70 -23.22
CA MET A 15 -21.46 -9.03 -22.89
C MET A 15 -21.25 -8.66 -21.42
N GLN A 16 -21.36 -9.64 -20.52
CA GLN A 16 -20.81 -9.47 -19.19
C GLN A 16 -19.30 -9.34 -19.35
N ALA A 17 -18.75 -8.17 -19.04
CA ALA A 17 -17.32 -7.99 -18.98
C ALA A 17 -16.81 -8.91 -17.87
N LEU A 18 -16.09 -9.98 -18.24
CA LEU A 18 -15.47 -10.86 -17.27
C LEU A 18 -14.44 -10.03 -16.49
N ALA A 19 -14.57 -10.02 -15.16
CA ALA A 19 -13.56 -9.43 -14.29
C ALA A 19 -12.25 -10.19 -14.51
N ASN A 20 -11.23 -9.50 -15.01
CA ASN A 20 -9.92 -10.09 -15.29
C ASN A 20 -8.88 -9.38 -14.44
N TRP A 21 -7.94 -10.18 -13.92
CA TRP A 21 -6.76 -9.64 -13.27
C TRP A 21 -5.90 -8.86 -14.25
N GLN A 22 -5.48 -7.67 -13.83
CA GLN A 22 -4.59 -6.78 -14.56
C GLN A 22 -3.32 -6.53 -13.74
N PHE A 23 -2.24 -6.19 -14.42
CA PHE A 23 -0.96 -5.84 -13.81
C PHE A 23 -0.39 -4.59 -14.46
N ASN A 24 0.10 -3.67 -13.65
CA ASN A 24 0.85 -2.49 -14.05
C ASN A 24 2.20 -2.50 -13.33
N GLY A 25 3.30 -2.54 -14.10
CA GLY A 25 4.67 -2.62 -13.58
C GLY A 25 5.38 -1.27 -13.48
N GLY A 26 4.65 -0.15 -13.39
CA GLY A 26 5.24 1.17 -13.18
C GLY A 26 6.00 1.28 -11.84
N THR A 27 6.42 2.50 -11.48
CA THR A 27 7.21 2.78 -10.27
C THR A 27 6.58 2.25 -8.99
N ASN A 28 5.24 2.17 -8.95
CA ASN A 28 4.47 1.46 -7.94
C ASN A 28 3.76 0.29 -8.63
N PRO A 29 4.34 -0.92 -8.58
CA PRO A 29 3.73 -2.09 -9.19
C PRO A 29 2.38 -2.41 -8.54
N ILE A 30 1.36 -2.62 -9.36
CA ILE A 30 0.00 -2.93 -8.90
C ILE A 30 -0.54 -4.11 -9.70
N ALA A 31 -1.06 -5.11 -9.01
CA ALA A 31 -1.94 -6.12 -9.59
C ALA A 31 -3.36 -5.90 -9.07
N PHE A 32 -4.36 -5.86 -9.93
CA PHE A 32 -5.71 -5.54 -9.49
C PHE A 32 -6.80 -6.28 -10.26
N ILE A 33 -7.98 -6.32 -9.66
CA ILE A 33 -9.21 -6.80 -10.28
C ILE A 33 -10.34 -5.85 -9.91
N GLN A 34 -11.21 -5.57 -10.87
CA GLN A 34 -12.45 -4.85 -10.64
C GLN A 34 -13.63 -5.79 -10.87
N THR A 35 -14.52 -5.88 -9.90
CA THR A 35 -15.76 -6.67 -9.98
C THR A 35 -16.92 -5.76 -9.61
N ASN A 36 -17.85 -5.56 -10.54
CA ASN A 36 -18.94 -4.59 -10.40
C ASN A 36 -18.39 -3.18 -10.05
N ASN A 37 -18.81 -2.64 -8.91
CA ASN A 37 -18.41 -1.36 -8.33
C ASN A 37 -17.34 -1.50 -7.23
N MET A 38 -16.65 -2.64 -7.17
CA MET A 38 -15.59 -2.91 -6.20
C MET A 38 -14.25 -3.12 -6.89
N THR A 39 -13.17 -2.72 -6.23
CA THR A 39 -11.80 -2.93 -6.71
C THR A 39 -10.94 -3.53 -5.62
N LEU A 40 -10.14 -4.53 -5.97
CA LEU A 40 -9.08 -5.07 -5.14
C LEU A 40 -7.75 -4.81 -5.83
N GLU A 41 -6.83 -4.14 -5.14
CA GLU A 41 -5.48 -3.86 -5.60
C GLU A 41 -4.46 -4.47 -4.64
N LEU A 42 -3.46 -5.12 -5.22
CA LEU A 42 -2.30 -5.69 -4.56
C LEU A 42 -1.09 -4.86 -4.93
N GLN A 43 -0.35 -4.40 -3.94
CA GLN A 43 0.90 -3.65 -4.08
C GLN A 43 2.05 -4.45 -3.46
N CYS A 44 3.26 -3.91 -3.34
CA CYS A 44 4.39 -4.69 -2.83
C CYS A 44 4.29 -5.05 -1.33
N ASP A 45 3.58 -4.25 -0.54
CA ASP A 45 3.52 -4.37 0.93
C ASP A 45 2.09 -4.26 1.50
N ARG A 46 1.06 -4.11 0.65
CA ARG A 46 -0.29 -3.79 1.09
C ARG A 46 -1.37 -4.21 0.09
N ILE A 47 -2.59 -4.23 0.60
CA ILE A 47 -3.82 -4.35 -0.18
C ILE A 47 -4.55 -3.02 -0.13
N ARG A 48 -5.14 -2.60 -1.25
CA ARG A 48 -6.19 -1.57 -1.26
C ARG A 48 -7.49 -2.19 -1.73
N PHE A 49 -8.53 -2.02 -0.93
CA PHE A 49 -9.86 -2.51 -1.23
C PHE A 49 -10.83 -1.33 -1.27
N ALA A 50 -11.44 -1.14 -2.43
CA ALA A 50 -12.53 -0.20 -2.62
C ALA A 50 -13.86 -1.00 -2.59
N PRO A 51 -14.62 -0.98 -1.47
CA PRO A 51 -15.92 -1.63 -1.39
C PRO A 51 -16.96 -0.90 -2.26
N ALA A 52 -18.17 -1.47 -2.33
CA ALA A 52 -19.27 -0.94 -3.12
C ALA A 52 -19.83 0.39 -2.56
N GLY A 53 -19.77 0.56 -1.23
CA GLY A 53 -20.22 1.74 -0.52
C GLY A 53 -19.17 2.25 0.47
N TYR A 54 -19.19 3.56 0.73
CA TYR A 54 -18.25 4.18 1.68
C TYR A 54 -18.52 3.73 3.12
N GLU A 55 -19.77 3.39 3.44
CA GLU A 55 -20.17 2.83 4.73
C GLU A 55 -19.40 1.57 5.09
N ASP A 56 -19.10 0.71 4.12
CA ASP A 56 -18.30 -0.50 4.32
C ASP A 56 -16.84 -0.14 4.62
N SER A 57 -16.28 0.86 3.93
CA SER A 57 -14.94 1.36 4.24
C SER A 57 -14.85 1.89 5.67
N GLN A 58 -15.87 2.63 6.11
CA GLN A 58 -15.96 3.15 7.47
C GLN A 58 -16.10 2.03 8.48
N ASP A 59 -16.92 1.02 8.21
CA ASP A 59 -17.12 -0.11 9.12
C ASP A 59 -15.83 -0.93 9.29
N ILE A 60 -15.15 -1.26 8.19
CA ILE A 60 -13.85 -1.96 8.21
C ILE A 60 -12.82 -1.17 9.01
N ALA A 61 -12.69 0.13 8.74
CA ALA A 61 -11.72 0.99 9.42
C ALA A 61 -12.07 1.18 10.92
N ASN A 62 -13.35 1.33 11.28
CA ASN A 62 -13.76 1.48 12.67
C ASN A 62 -13.54 0.19 13.48
N LYS A 63 -13.74 -0.97 12.86
CA LYS A 63 -13.52 -2.27 13.51
C LYS A 63 -12.05 -2.62 13.65
N GLN A 64 -11.17 -2.00 12.86
CA GLN A 64 -9.74 -2.32 12.82
C GLN A 64 -9.51 -3.84 12.63
N GLY A 65 -10.37 -4.45 11.79
CA GLY A 65 -10.43 -5.89 11.62
C GLY A 65 -11.06 -6.29 10.29
N LEU A 66 -10.38 -7.13 9.52
CA LEU A 66 -10.84 -7.72 8.27
C LEU A 66 -10.46 -9.20 8.20
N SER A 67 -11.43 -10.06 7.92
CA SER A 67 -11.21 -11.47 7.60
C SER A 67 -11.03 -11.63 6.09
N ILE A 68 -9.87 -12.11 5.67
CA ILE A 68 -9.52 -12.42 4.28
C ILE A 68 -9.70 -13.92 4.07
N ARG A 69 -10.84 -14.35 3.53
CA ARG A 69 -11.20 -15.77 3.39
C ARG A 69 -10.91 -16.27 1.98
N PHE A 70 -10.37 -17.49 1.87
CA PHE A 70 -9.98 -18.09 0.60
C PHE A 70 -10.82 -19.33 0.30
N MET A 71 -11.39 -19.37 -0.90
CA MET A 71 -12.28 -20.44 -1.35
C MET A 71 -11.67 -21.21 -2.52
N LYS A 72 -11.57 -22.53 -2.42
CA LYS A 72 -10.95 -23.37 -3.47
C LYS A 72 -11.80 -23.49 -4.74
N ASN A 73 -13.12 -23.53 -4.61
CA ASN A 73 -14.08 -23.72 -5.71
C ASN A 73 -15.17 -22.63 -5.71
N GLY A 74 -14.88 -21.46 -5.14
CA GLY A 74 -15.83 -20.36 -4.94
C GLY A 74 -16.77 -20.51 -3.76
N THR A 75 -16.97 -21.73 -3.24
CA THR A 75 -17.92 -21.98 -2.13
C THR A 75 -17.32 -22.69 -0.93
N THR A 76 -16.16 -23.36 -1.09
CA THR A 76 -15.53 -24.13 -0.01
C THR A 76 -14.34 -23.36 0.55
N GLU A 77 -14.48 -22.87 1.78
CA GLU A 77 -13.39 -22.21 2.51
C GLU A 77 -12.27 -23.22 2.78
N VAL A 78 -11.04 -22.83 2.46
CA VAL A 78 -9.83 -23.61 2.73
C VAL A 78 -8.88 -22.93 3.70
N GLY A 79 -9.19 -21.68 4.07
CA GLY A 79 -8.48 -20.94 5.09
C GLY A 79 -8.88 -19.47 5.09
N ALA A 80 -8.45 -18.76 6.14
CA ALA A 80 -8.63 -17.33 6.27
C ALA A 80 -7.41 -16.69 6.94
N PHE A 81 -7.14 -15.45 6.60
CA PHE A 81 -6.19 -14.59 7.31
C PHE A 81 -6.96 -13.49 8.04
N GLN A 82 -6.68 -13.31 9.33
CA GLN A 82 -7.31 -12.27 10.14
C GLN A 82 -6.38 -11.06 10.21
N ALA A 83 -6.71 -10.00 9.49
CA ALA A 83 -5.98 -8.74 9.52
C ALA A 83 -6.58 -7.83 10.59
N GLY A 84 -5.77 -7.36 11.54
CA GLY A 84 -6.16 -6.34 12.51
C GLY A 84 -4.96 -5.70 13.18
N GLY A 85 -5.19 -4.88 14.20
CA GLY A 85 -4.14 -4.05 14.85
C GLY A 85 -2.94 -4.79 15.44
N GLN A 86 -2.94 -6.13 15.47
CA GLN A 86 -1.79 -6.94 15.91
C GLN A 86 -0.80 -7.25 14.78
N ASN A 87 -1.26 -7.33 13.53
CA ASN A 87 -0.45 -7.76 12.38
C ASN A 87 -0.59 -6.84 11.16
N SER A 88 -1.46 -5.85 11.22
CA SER A 88 -1.71 -4.92 10.13
C SER A 88 -2.22 -3.57 10.63
N SER A 89 -2.01 -2.52 9.83
CA SER A 89 -2.73 -1.26 9.96
C SER A 89 -3.86 -1.23 8.93
N ILE A 90 -5.05 -0.83 9.36
CA ILE A 90 -6.24 -0.71 8.51
C ILE A 90 -6.71 0.73 8.54
N ARG A 91 -6.75 1.40 7.39
CA ARG A 91 -7.13 2.82 7.31
C ARG A 91 -7.78 3.17 5.98
N ILE A 92 -8.64 4.17 5.99
CA ILE A 92 -9.17 4.75 4.75
C ILE A 92 -8.08 5.67 4.17
N VAL A 93 -7.78 5.49 2.88
CA VAL A 93 -6.86 6.33 2.11
C VAL A 93 -7.62 6.95 0.94
N ASP A 94 -7.03 7.98 0.31
CA ASP A 94 -7.49 8.55 -0.96
C ASP A 94 -9.01 8.85 -1.03
N ASN A 95 -9.60 9.20 0.13
CA ASN A 95 -11.01 9.51 0.33
C ASN A 95 -12.01 8.38 -0.01
N TYR A 96 -11.58 7.11 -0.13
CA TYR A 96 -12.51 6.00 -0.35
C TYR A 96 -11.97 4.59 -0.04
N PRO A 97 -10.81 4.13 -0.56
CA PRO A 97 -10.38 2.75 -0.37
C PRO A 97 -9.85 2.50 1.03
N VAL A 98 -10.05 1.28 1.52
CA VAL A 98 -9.37 0.78 2.72
C VAL A 98 -8.03 0.22 2.32
N GLU A 99 -6.97 0.74 2.94
CA GLU A 99 -5.63 0.20 2.86
C GLU A 99 -5.37 -0.74 4.04
N ILE A 100 -4.92 -1.95 3.73
CA ILE A 100 -4.44 -2.94 4.69
C ILE A 100 -2.95 -3.13 4.46
N ALA A 101 -2.14 -2.55 5.34
CA ALA A 101 -0.67 -2.71 5.31
C ALA A 101 -0.24 -3.68 6.40
N PHE A 102 0.53 -4.69 6.01
CA PHE A 102 0.94 -5.79 6.90
C PHE A 102 2.25 -5.44 7.60
N PHE A 103 2.37 -5.77 8.88
CA PHE A 103 3.59 -5.50 9.64
C PHE A 103 4.70 -6.50 9.32
N ASP A 104 4.34 -7.78 9.08
CA ASP A 104 5.28 -8.80 8.65
C ASP A 104 5.14 -9.06 7.13
N PRO A 105 6.22 -8.91 6.33
CA PRO A 105 6.23 -9.29 4.93
C PRO A 105 5.87 -10.77 4.68
N ALA A 106 6.13 -11.66 5.64
CA ALA A 106 5.76 -13.07 5.54
C ALA A 106 4.23 -13.28 5.57
N ASP A 107 3.51 -12.49 6.37
CA ASP A 107 2.05 -12.51 6.42
C ASP A 107 1.47 -12.06 5.08
N TYR A 108 2.00 -10.97 4.53
CA TYR A 108 1.54 -10.49 3.23
C TYR A 108 1.85 -11.49 2.10
N ARG A 109 3.04 -12.10 2.12
CA ARG A 109 3.40 -13.14 1.16
C ARG A 109 2.44 -14.34 1.25
N PHE A 110 2.08 -14.77 2.46
CA PHE A 110 1.07 -15.82 2.62
C PHE A 110 -0.27 -15.43 1.97
N VAL A 111 -0.75 -14.21 2.20
CA VAL A 111 -1.98 -13.72 1.57
C VAL A 111 -1.88 -13.73 0.04
N LEU A 112 -0.76 -13.26 -0.53
CA LEU A 112 -0.52 -13.30 -1.98
C LEU A 112 -0.51 -14.73 -2.54
N GLU A 113 0.14 -15.68 -1.84
CA GLU A 113 0.16 -17.09 -2.22
C GLU A 113 -1.24 -17.70 -2.21
N GLN A 114 -2.05 -17.39 -1.19
CA GLN A 114 -3.43 -17.85 -1.13
C GLN A 114 -4.31 -17.23 -2.22
N ILE A 115 -4.12 -15.95 -2.54
CA ILE A 115 -4.80 -15.29 -3.67
C ILE A 115 -4.44 -15.97 -5.00
N ALA A 116 -3.18 -16.36 -5.18
CA ALA A 116 -2.72 -17.03 -6.39
C ALA A 116 -3.22 -18.49 -6.50
N ALA A 117 -3.46 -19.17 -5.39
CA ALA A 117 -3.77 -20.60 -5.36
C ALA A 117 -5.28 -20.93 -5.37
N ASN A 118 -6.14 -19.99 -5.01
CA ASN A 118 -7.56 -20.23 -4.79
C ASN A 118 -8.45 -19.64 -5.89
N ALA A 119 -9.73 -19.97 -5.87
CA ALA A 119 -10.70 -19.56 -6.89
C ALA A 119 -11.46 -18.30 -6.53
N THR A 120 -11.66 -18.02 -5.24
CA THR A 120 -12.39 -16.83 -4.79
C THR A 120 -11.82 -16.29 -3.50
N LEU A 121 -11.80 -14.96 -3.41
CA LEU A 121 -11.49 -14.21 -2.21
C LEU A 121 -12.79 -13.61 -1.66
N ASP A 122 -13.04 -13.78 -0.37
CA ASP A 122 -14.12 -13.13 0.35
C ASP A 122 -13.52 -12.25 1.46
N LEU A 123 -13.70 -10.93 1.29
CA LEU A 123 -13.35 -9.93 2.29
C LEU A 123 -14.57 -9.72 3.17
N SER A 124 -14.44 -10.11 4.43
CA SER A 124 -15.55 -10.16 5.38
C SER A 124 -15.16 -9.58 6.72
N MET A 125 -16.16 -9.28 7.53
CA MET A 125 -15.98 -8.86 8.90
C MET A 125 -15.33 -10.00 9.72
N ILE A 126 -14.47 -9.61 10.67
CA ILE A 126 -13.93 -10.54 11.66
C ILE A 126 -15.09 -11.13 12.49
N ASP A 127 -15.03 -12.45 12.72
CA ASP A 127 -15.95 -13.23 13.56
C ASP A 127 -17.43 -13.18 13.15
N GLN A 128 -17.76 -12.68 11.96
CA GLN A 128 -19.14 -12.58 11.45
C GLN A 128 -19.21 -12.93 9.97
N ASP A 129 -20.36 -13.41 9.50
CA ASP A 129 -20.60 -13.74 8.09
C ASP A 129 -21.11 -12.53 7.28
N ILE A 130 -20.53 -11.36 7.54
CA ILE A 130 -20.81 -10.13 6.79
C ILE A 130 -19.72 -9.95 5.75
N THR A 131 -20.09 -10.11 4.48
CA THR A 131 -19.21 -9.93 3.34
C THR A 131 -19.21 -8.48 2.87
N TYR A 132 -18.03 -7.87 2.78
CA TYR A 132 -17.82 -6.56 2.17
C TYR A 132 -17.52 -6.66 0.67
N GLY A 133 -16.91 -7.77 0.21
CA GLY A 133 -16.62 -7.97 -1.20
C GLY A 133 -16.13 -9.37 -1.56
N ILE A 134 -16.55 -9.84 -2.73
CA ILE A 134 -16.16 -11.14 -3.29
C ILE A 134 -15.46 -10.91 -4.63
N PHE A 135 -14.31 -11.55 -4.83
CA PHE A 135 -13.51 -11.44 -6.04
C PHE A 135 -13.19 -12.80 -6.64
N ASP A 136 -13.38 -12.94 -7.96
CA ASP A 136 -12.89 -14.08 -8.72
C ASP A 136 -11.35 -14.02 -8.80
N LEU A 137 -10.70 -15.12 -8.46
CA LEU A 137 -9.24 -15.24 -8.47
C LEU A 137 -8.72 -15.90 -9.74
N LYS A 138 -9.57 -16.17 -10.73
CA LYS A 138 -9.14 -16.69 -12.03
C LYS A 138 -8.17 -15.72 -12.70
N GLY A 139 -6.93 -16.17 -12.87
CA GLY A 139 -5.85 -15.37 -13.47
C GLY A 139 -4.99 -14.61 -12.46
N SER A 140 -5.36 -14.60 -11.17
CA SER A 140 -4.59 -13.96 -10.10
C SER A 140 -3.15 -14.47 -10.04
N ALA A 141 -2.94 -15.77 -10.23
CA ALA A 141 -1.60 -16.39 -10.22
C ALA A 141 -0.62 -15.75 -11.22
N ALA A 142 -1.09 -15.29 -12.38
CA ALA A 142 -0.23 -14.58 -13.33
C ALA A 142 0.07 -13.16 -12.83
N ALA A 143 -0.95 -12.45 -12.35
CA ALA A 143 -0.81 -11.08 -11.87
C ALA A 143 0.05 -10.99 -10.60
N VAL A 144 -0.15 -11.89 -9.62
CA VAL A 144 0.65 -11.99 -8.39
C VAL A 144 2.11 -12.33 -8.71
N ARG A 145 2.38 -13.20 -9.68
CA ARG A 145 3.75 -13.50 -10.12
C ARG A 145 4.42 -12.27 -10.74
N SER A 146 3.71 -11.55 -11.61
CA SER A 146 4.21 -10.30 -12.20
C SER A 146 4.47 -9.23 -11.14
N LEU A 147 3.54 -9.07 -10.20
CA LEU A 147 3.69 -8.17 -9.05
C LEU A 147 4.92 -8.53 -8.23
N THR A 148 5.03 -9.77 -7.78
CA THR A 148 6.15 -10.24 -6.96
C THR A 148 7.49 -10.05 -7.68
N SER A 149 7.53 -10.31 -8.99
CA SER A 149 8.73 -10.10 -9.81
C SER A 149 9.09 -8.61 -9.86
N ALA A 150 8.12 -7.73 -10.10
CA ALA A 150 8.34 -6.29 -10.13
C ALA A 150 8.74 -5.72 -8.76
N CYS A 151 8.16 -6.24 -7.67
CA CYS A 151 8.52 -5.89 -6.30
C CYS A 151 9.91 -6.40 -5.89
N GLN A 152 10.42 -7.44 -6.55
CA GLN A 152 11.80 -7.89 -6.41
C GLN A 152 12.75 -7.07 -7.26
N SER A 153 12.32 -6.61 -8.44
CA SER A 153 13.07 -5.64 -9.26
C SER A 153 13.22 -4.30 -8.54
N THR A 154 12.26 -3.91 -7.70
CA THR A 154 12.40 -2.78 -6.78
C THR A 154 13.19 -3.13 -5.50
N ALA A 155 13.44 -4.40 -5.21
CA ALA A 155 14.37 -4.87 -4.17
C ALA A 155 15.81 -5.07 -4.70
N SER A 156 16.00 -5.04 -6.02
CA SER A 156 17.29 -4.97 -6.70
C SER A 156 17.39 -3.67 -7.48
N PHE A 157 17.16 -2.54 -6.81
CA PHE A 157 17.92 -1.36 -7.18
C PHE A 157 19.34 -1.64 -6.73
N SER A 158 20.28 -1.73 -7.67
CA SER A 158 21.66 -1.40 -7.33
C SER A 158 21.56 -0.01 -6.71
N PRO A 159 21.84 0.18 -5.42
CA PRO A 159 21.85 1.51 -4.86
C PRO A 159 22.85 2.29 -5.71
N GLU A 160 22.38 3.35 -6.37
CA GLU A 160 23.26 4.46 -6.64
C GLU A 160 23.88 4.80 -5.28
N ALA A 161 25.21 4.96 -5.25
CA ALA A 161 25.90 5.15 -3.99
C ALA A 161 25.18 6.30 -3.24
N PRO A 162 24.78 6.11 -1.98
CA PRO A 162 24.02 7.13 -1.26
C PRO A 162 24.82 8.43 -1.34
N GLU A 163 24.19 9.46 -1.89
CA GLU A 163 24.79 10.78 -2.00
C GLU A 163 24.65 11.55 -0.67
N GLY A 164 23.76 11.08 0.22
CA GLY A 164 23.45 11.68 1.51
C GLY A 164 23.63 10.76 2.73
N VAL A 165 23.05 11.19 3.86
CA VAL A 165 23.09 10.46 5.13
C VAL A 165 21.98 9.43 5.15
N VAL A 166 22.31 8.17 5.47
CA VAL A 166 21.36 7.05 5.43
C VAL A 166 21.02 6.58 6.83
N TYR A 167 19.72 6.42 7.09
CA TYR A 167 19.15 5.93 8.34
C TYR A 167 18.42 4.61 8.08
N CYS A 168 18.68 3.62 8.94
CA CYS A 168 18.11 2.30 8.86
C CYS A 168 17.44 1.95 10.20
N GLY A 169 16.33 1.22 10.15
CA GLY A 169 15.67 0.74 11.38
C GLY A 169 14.17 0.98 11.34
N GLY A 170 13.60 1.40 12.46
CA GLY A 170 12.17 1.60 12.63
C GLY A 170 11.45 0.46 13.36
N GLY A 171 12.17 -0.35 14.15
CA GLY A 171 11.58 -1.43 14.95
C GLY A 171 10.78 -2.43 14.10
N ALA A 172 9.45 -2.40 14.25
CA ALA A 172 8.51 -3.22 13.49
C ALA A 172 8.40 -2.83 11.99
N VAL A 173 8.81 -1.62 11.61
CA VAL A 173 8.77 -1.16 10.22
C VAL A 173 10.16 -0.82 9.72
N LYS A 174 10.78 -1.76 9.03
CA LYS A 174 12.13 -1.57 8.48
C LYS A 174 12.09 -0.65 7.26
N ARG A 175 12.75 0.51 7.36
CA ARG A 175 12.95 1.44 6.25
C ARG A 175 14.41 1.83 6.12
N GLN A 176 14.82 2.15 4.89
CA GLN A 176 16.02 2.91 4.59
C GLN A 176 15.57 4.32 4.23
N ILE A 177 16.08 5.31 4.94
CA ILE A 177 15.75 6.72 4.73
C ILE A 177 17.04 7.48 4.44
N GLU A 178 17.10 8.13 3.30
CA GLU A 178 18.21 9.01 2.91
C GLU A 178 17.69 10.43 2.79
N TYR A 179 18.51 11.42 3.16
CA TYR A 179 18.20 12.80 2.83
C TYR A 179 19.43 13.55 2.30
N VAL A 180 19.15 14.54 1.46
CA VAL A 180 20.13 15.50 0.95
C VAL A 180 19.59 16.91 1.19
N ILE A 181 20.44 17.79 1.69
CA ILE A 181 20.15 19.22 1.80
C ILE A 181 21.04 19.93 0.78
N ASP A 182 20.43 20.63 -0.17
CA ASP A 182 21.12 21.51 -1.09
C ASP A 182 21.20 22.92 -0.50
N GLU A 183 22.29 23.19 0.22
CA GLU A 183 22.55 24.51 0.83
C GLU A 183 22.77 25.62 -0.21
N THR A 184 22.95 25.29 -1.49
CA THR A 184 23.17 26.26 -2.56
C THR A 184 21.87 26.66 -3.28
N SER A 185 20.78 25.95 -2.98
CA SER A 185 19.45 26.24 -3.54
C SER A 185 18.87 27.52 -2.95
N ASN A 186 18.33 28.38 -3.83
CA ASN A 186 17.53 29.56 -3.45
C ASN A 186 16.03 29.23 -3.33
N SER A 187 15.66 27.94 -3.33
CA SER A 187 14.27 27.48 -3.21
C SER A 187 13.95 27.11 -1.77
N ASP A 188 12.70 27.33 -1.34
CA ASP A 188 12.20 26.81 -0.06
C ASP A 188 12.25 25.28 0.00
N TRP A 189 12.15 24.60 -1.16
CA TRP A 189 12.35 23.15 -1.31
C TRP A 189 13.83 22.81 -1.48
N ASN A 190 14.63 23.12 -0.46
CA ASN A 190 16.09 22.96 -0.44
C ASN A 190 16.57 21.57 0.01
N ALA A 191 15.67 20.62 0.21
CA ALA A 191 16.02 19.26 0.60
C ALA A 191 15.24 18.22 -0.21
N SER A 192 15.74 16.99 -0.19
CA SER A 192 15.02 15.80 -0.64
C SER A 192 15.15 14.70 0.40
N VAL A 193 14.08 13.93 0.58
CA VAL A 193 14.07 12.75 1.44
C VAL A 193 13.65 11.55 0.60
N THR A 194 14.45 10.51 0.62
CA THR A 194 14.23 9.24 -0.09
C THR A 194 13.93 8.14 0.92
N VAL A 195 12.70 7.65 0.94
CA VAL A 195 12.27 6.53 1.78
C VAL A 195 12.12 5.29 0.91
N ASN A 196 12.93 4.26 1.15
CA ASN A 196 12.94 3.02 0.37
C ASN A 196 13.00 3.27 -1.16
N GLY A 197 13.80 4.26 -1.58
CA GLY A 197 13.95 4.62 -3.00
C GLY A 197 12.88 5.58 -3.55
N GLN A 198 11.88 5.97 -2.76
CA GLN A 198 10.89 6.97 -3.15
C GLN A 198 11.29 8.36 -2.62
N SER A 199 11.62 9.28 -3.52
CA SER A 199 12.03 10.63 -3.15
C SER A 199 10.85 11.60 -3.12
N VAL A 200 10.79 12.39 -2.06
CA VAL A 200 9.92 13.57 -1.93
C VAL A 200 10.80 14.81 -1.74
N LYS A 201 10.38 15.93 -2.31
CA LYS A 201 11.00 17.23 -1.99
C LYS A 201 10.61 17.63 -0.58
N ALA A 202 11.56 18.19 0.13
CA ALA A 202 11.37 18.68 1.49
C ALA A 202 11.94 20.09 1.64
N MET A 203 11.45 20.81 2.63
CA MET A 203 12.04 22.04 3.12
C MET A 203 12.71 21.80 4.48
N THR A 204 13.86 22.43 4.71
CA THR A 204 14.50 22.40 6.03
C THR A 204 13.85 23.41 6.97
N ALA A 205 13.50 22.97 8.18
CA ALA A 205 12.98 23.81 9.26
C ALA A 205 13.84 23.65 10.52
N TYR A 206 14.82 24.55 10.69
CA TYR A 206 15.69 24.60 11.88
C TYR A 206 14.97 25.14 13.13
N SER A 207 13.92 25.95 12.93
CA SER A 207 13.11 26.53 14.02
C SER A 207 11.77 25.81 14.18
N TYR A 208 11.73 24.50 13.96
CA TYR A 208 10.50 23.68 13.96
C TYR A 208 9.67 23.83 15.25
N PHE A 209 10.33 23.88 16.41
CA PHE A 209 9.68 24.02 17.72
C PHE A 209 9.26 25.46 18.09
N GLY A 210 9.53 26.43 17.22
CA GLY A 210 9.19 27.84 17.44
C GLY A 210 9.80 28.39 18.74
N ASN A 211 8.94 28.73 19.71
CA ASN A 211 9.35 29.27 21.02
C ASN A 211 9.55 28.19 22.09
N ALA A 212 9.24 26.93 21.79
CA ALA A 212 9.48 25.82 22.72
C ALA A 212 10.95 25.38 22.66
N GLU A 213 11.47 24.90 23.79
CA GLU A 213 12.81 24.32 23.85
C GLU A 213 12.82 23.01 23.04
N PRO A 214 13.65 22.90 21.98
CA PRO A 214 13.74 21.67 21.20
C PRO A 214 14.19 20.49 22.06
N PRO A 215 13.76 19.25 21.75
CA PRO A 215 14.29 18.07 22.40
C PRO A 215 15.81 17.99 22.24
N GLN A 216 16.47 17.39 23.23
CA GLN A 216 17.93 17.25 23.21
C GLN A 216 18.40 16.57 21.92
N GLY A 217 19.42 17.16 21.31
CA GLY A 217 20.04 16.65 20.10
C GLY A 217 19.31 17.01 18.81
N PHE A 218 18.20 17.77 18.83
CA PHE A 218 17.53 18.17 17.60
C PHE A 218 18.44 18.99 16.68
N VAL A 219 18.50 18.62 15.40
CA VAL A 219 19.32 19.27 14.37
C VAL A 219 18.46 20.03 13.37
N VAL A 220 17.52 19.34 12.73
CA VAL A 220 16.69 19.90 11.66
C VAL A 220 15.43 19.07 11.46
N ALA A 221 14.32 19.72 11.10
CA ALA A 221 13.14 19.05 10.57
C ALA A 221 13.12 19.14 9.04
N LEU A 222 12.79 18.05 8.37
CA LEU A 222 12.57 17.98 6.93
C LEU A 222 11.06 17.81 6.69
N LEU A 223 10.45 18.80 6.04
CA LEU A 223 9.01 18.85 5.85
C LEU A 223 8.69 18.59 4.37
N GLY A 224 8.14 17.41 4.07
CA GLY A 224 7.88 16.94 2.71
C GLY A 224 6.67 17.59 2.04
N GLU A 225 6.68 17.65 0.71
CA GLU A 225 5.53 18.12 -0.11
C GLU A 225 4.25 17.33 0.17
N ASP A 226 4.39 16.06 0.54
CA ASP A 226 3.30 15.14 0.91
C ASP A 226 2.84 15.28 2.37
N ARG A 227 3.34 16.30 3.10
CA ARG A 227 3.13 16.54 4.53
C ARG A 227 3.79 15.50 5.44
N SER A 228 4.77 14.74 4.94
CA SER A 228 5.65 13.96 5.80
C SER A 228 6.56 14.88 6.62
N GLU A 229 6.89 14.43 7.84
CA GLU A 229 7.76 15.15 8.76
C GLU A 229 8.85 14.20 9.25
N PHE A 230 10.10 14.59 9.05
CA PHE A 230 11.27 13.83 9.52
C PHE A 230 12.08 14.73 10.46
N LEU A 231 12.37 14.26 11.66
CA LEU A 231 13.17 15.00 12.63
C LEU A 231 14.54 14.34 12.73
N VAL A 232 15.59 15.11 12.47
CA VAL A 232 16.98 14.64 12.54
C VAL A 232 17.58 15.06 13.87
N PHE A 233 18.27 14.12 14.52
CA PHE A 233 18.91 14.32 15.80
C PHE A 233 20.37 13.84 15.80
N GLU A 234 21.17 14.51 16.62
CA GLU A 234 22.55 14.17 16.92
C GLU A 234 22.84 14.45 18.41
N ASP A 235 23.18 13.41 19.16
CA ASP A 235 23.60 13.53 20.56
C ASP A 235 24.68 12.49 20.87
N GLN A 236 25.72 12.89 21.60
CA GLN A 236 26.82 12.02 22.04
C GLN A 236 27.45 11.16 20.92
N GLY A 237 27.54 11.70 19.69
CA GLY A 237 28.09 11.00 18.54
C GLY A 237 27.16 9.94 17.92
N GLN A 238 25.91 9.86 18.39
CA GLN A 238 24.86 9.08 17.76
C GLN A 238 23.97 10.00 16.92
N ARG A 239 23.68 9.56 15.70
CA ARG A 239 22.72 10.21 14.81
C ARG A 239 21.51 9.32 14.60
N TRP A 240 20.33 9.90 14.73
CA TRP A 240 19.09 9.21 14.43
C TRP A 240 18.08 10.14 13.77
N MET A 241 17.11 9.53 13.11
CA MET A 241 15.97 10.19 12.53
C MET A 241 14.69 9.64 13.16
N GLU A 242 13.73 10.51 13.42
CA GLU A 242 12.37 10.14 13.79
C GLU A 242 11.43 10.40 12.61
N TYR A 243 10.62 9.40 12.29
CA TYR A 243 9.59 9.48 11.26
C TYR A 243 8.35 8.71 11.70
N GLY A 244 7.27 9.44 11.94
CA GLY A 244 6.11 8.93 12.69
C GLY A 244 6.52 8.54 14.11
N ASP A 245 6.05 7.38 14.58
CA ASP A 245 6.35 6.86 15.93
C ASP A 245 7.68 6.08 16.01
N TYR A 246 8.51 6.14 14.97
CA TYR A 246 9.66 5.24 14.81
C TYR A 246 10.99 6.00 14.74
N ARG A 247 12.00 5.42 15.37
CA ARG A 247 13.41 5.84 15.31
C ARG A 247 14.20 4.99 14.32
N TYR A 248 15.05 5.65 13.54
CA TYR A 248 15.97 5.08 12.57
C TYR A 248 17.38 5.57 12.89
N ASP A 249 18.33 4.67 13.07
CA ASP A 249 19.71 5.04 13.39
C ASP A 249 20.54 5.16 12.11
N GLN A 250 21.52 6.07 12.09
CA GLN A 250 22.42 6.20 10.94
C GLN A 250 23.16 4.88 10.70
N CYS A 251 23.22 4.43 9.44
CA CYS A 251 23.74 3.12 9.06
C CYS A 251 24.79 3.15 7.94
N ASN A 252 25.22 4.34 7.50
CA ASN A 252 26.37 4.54 6.61
C ASN A 252 27.51 5.33 7.27
#